data_AF-A0A516Q4I2-F1
#
_entry.id   AF-A0A516Q4I2-F1
#
_cell.length_a   1.000
_cell.length_b   1.000
_cell.length_c   1.000
_cell.angle_alpha   90.00
_cell.angle_beta   90.00
_cell.angle_gamma   90.00
#
_symmetry.space_group_name_H-M   'P 1'
#
loop_
_entity.id
_entity.type
_entity.pdbx_description
1 polymer ?
#
loop_
_entity_poly.entity_id
_entity_poly.type
_entity_poly.pdbx_seq_one_letter_code
_entity_poly.pdbx_strand_id
1 'polypeptide(L)'
;MGRFYLVMALLLLVQFVLGMVTNLFVTIPKVHPGSDGTANYFSRSVSSVGWAVSHGNGWLVLHAGLGMVLILGGLVTLVPALSRHDGATLATAIVGVVAIIGVAFNGASFLDFNYDASSMIMAGLFAVALGSYVVGLDVTGTRAVRATQHATVS
;
A
#
# COMPACT_ATOMS: atom_id res chain seq x y z
N MET A 1 3.57 -5.31 17.54
CA MET A 1 2.75 -4.60 16.54
C MET A 1 3.27 -3.22 16.21
N GLY A 2 3.60 -2.37 17.18
CA GLY A 2 4.13 -1.03 16.88
C GLY A 2 5.26 -1.02 15.83
N ARG A 3 6.27 -1.90 15.94
CA ARG A 3 7.35 -1.99 14.95
C ARG A 3 6.86 -2.29 13.53
N PHE A 4 5.85 -3.16 13.36
CA PHE A 4 5.28 -3.46 12.03
C PHE A 4 4.58 -2.26 11.43
N TYR A 5 3.76 -1.55 12.22
CA TYR A 5 3.08 -0.35 11.74
C TYR A 5 4.05 0.79 11.41
N LEU A 6 5.14 0.93 12.17
CA LEU A 6 6.19 1.90 11.88
C LEU A 6 6.88 1.58 10.55
N VAL A 7 7.28 0.32 10.36
CA VAL A 7 7.90 -0.12 9.10
C VAL A 7 6.95 0.12 7.93
N MET A 8 5.66 -0.25 8.05
CA MET A 8 4.67 -0.01 7.00
C MET A 8 4.50 1.48 6.70
N ALA A 9 4.41 2.34 7.72
CA ALA A 9 4.29 3.78 7.53
C ALA A 9 5.53 4.37 6.82
N LEU A 10 6.74 3.95 7.21
CA LEU A 10 7.97 4.41 6.56
C LEU A 10 8.07 3.93 5.10
N LEU A 11 7.75 2.66 4.84
CA LEU A 11 7.74 2.13 3.48
C LEU A 11 6.68 2.81 2.61
N LEU A 12 5.52 3.16 3.18
CA LEU A 12 4.51 3.97 2.50
C LEU A 12 5.05 5.35 2.12
N LEU A 13 5.78 6.03 3.01
CA LEU A 13 6.40 7.32 2.68
C LEU A 13 7.40 7.19 1.52
N VAL A 14 8.23 6.14 1.52
CA VAL A 14 9.14 5.84 0.39
C VAL A 14 8.34 5.60 -0.90
N GLN A 15 7.28 4.79 -0.82
CA GLN A 15 6.41 4.48 -1.95
C GLN A 15 5.75 5.72 -2.54
N PHE A 16 5.35 6.67 -1.70
CA PHE A 16 4.77 7.94 -2.14
C PHE A 16 5.75 8.76 -2.94
N VAL A 17 7.01 8.88 -2.48
CA VAL A 17 8.05 9.60 -3.22
C VAL A 17 8.34 8.91 -4.56
N LEU A 18 8.46 7.58 -4.58
CA LEU A 18 8.63 6.83 -5.82
C LEU A 18 7.45 7.02 -6.78
N GLY A 19 6.22 7.06 -6.25
CA GLY A 19 5.01 7.29 -7.03
C GLY A 19 4.96 8.69 -7.62
N MET A 20 5.32 9.72 -6.84
CA MET A 20 5.45 11.10 -7.31
C MET A 20 6.48 11.21 -8.43
N VAL A 21 7.67 10.61 -8.24
CA VAL A 21 8.71 10.62 -9.27
C VAL A 21 8.22 9.94 -10.55
N THR A 22 7.57 8.79 -10.41
CA THR A 22 7.02 8.02 -11.54
C THR A 22 5.95 8.81 -12.28
N ASN A 23 4.98 9.40 -11.57
CA ASN A 23 3.86 10.12 -12.16
C ASN A 23 4.25 11.46 -12.81
N LEU A 24 5.27 12.15 -12.28
CA LEU A 24 5.65 13.48 -12.76
C LEU A 24 6.77 13.46 -13.80
N PHE A 25 7.67 12.47 -13.74
CA PHE A 25 8.92 12.50 -14.51
C PHE A 25 9.14 11.31 -15.43
N VAL A 26 8.35 10.23 -15.35
CA VAL A 26 8.51 9.12 -16.31
C VAL A 26 7.31 9.06 -17.26
N THR A 27 7.64 9.05 -18.55
CA THR A 27 6.65 8.84 -19.60
C THR A 27 6.35 7.36 -19.71
N ILE A 28 5.17 6.96 -19.26
CA ILE A 28 4.68 5.59 -19.45
C ILE A 28 4.03 5.49 -20.84
N PRO A 29 4.48 4.58 -21.72
CA PRO A 29 3.87 4.40 -23.04
C PRO A 29 2.39 4.02 -22.89
N LYS A 30 1.52 4.71 -23.65
CA LYS A 30 0.07 4.43 -23.67
C LYS A 30 -0.29 3.05 -24.25
N VAL A 31 0.61 2.50 -25.05
CA VAL A 31 0.49 1.16 -25.62
C VAL A 31 1.78 0.42 -25.28
N HIS A 32 1.64 -0.63 -24.50
CA HIS A 32 2.72 -1.56 -24.13
C HIS A 32 2.17 -2.99 -24.17
N PRO A 33 3.02 -4.03 -24.26
CA PRO A 33 2.57 -5.43 -24.41
C PRO A 33 1.58 -5.93 -23.35
N GLY A 34 1.55 -5.30 -22.16
CA GLY A 34 0.56 -5.60 -21.12
C GLY A 34 -0.84 -4.98 -21.31
N SER A 35 -0.98 -3.98 -22.19
CA SER A 35 -2.20 -3.18 -22.38
C SER A 35 -3.07 -3.66 -23.55
N ASP A 36 -2.65 -4.74 -24.21
CA ASP A 36 -3.23 -5.27 -25.43
C ASP A 36 -4.71 -5.65 -25.19
N GLY A 37 -5.61 -5.02 -25.93
CA GLY A 37 -7.06 -4.98 -25.65
C GLY A 37 -7.84 -6.29 -25.84
N THR A 38 -7.17 -7.42 -26.02
CA THR A 38 -7.81 -8.73 -26.23
C THR A 38 -8.09 -9.48 -24.93
N ALA A 39 -7.56 -9.02 -23.79
CA ALA A 39 -7.75 -9.65 -22.49
C ALA A 39 -8.84 -8.95 -21.64
N ASN A 40 -9.53 -9.72 -20.78
CA ASN A 40 -10.44 -9.16 -19.78
C ASN A 40 -9.70 -8.20 -18.83
N TYR A 41 -10.42 -7.22 -18.26
CA TYR A 41 -9.87 -6.14 -17.44
C TYR A 41 -8.80 -6.60 -16.43
N PHE A 42 -9.10 -7.63 -15.62
CA PHE A 42 -8.17 -8.12 -14.61
C PHE A 42 -6.89 -8.71 -15.21
N SER A 43 -7.00 -9.54 -16.26
CA SER A 43 -5.85 -10.16 -16.93
C SER A 43 -4.97 -9.12 -17.62
N ARG A 44 -5.57 -8.07 -18.16
CA ARG A 44 -4.86 -6.91 -18.71
C ARG A 44 -4.07 -6.21 -17.61
N SER A 45 -4.71 -5.83 -16.49
CA SER A 45 -4.04 -5.17 -15.37
C SER A 45 -2.88 -5.99 -14.81
N VAL A 46 -3.02 -7.31 -14.67
CA VAL A 46 -1.91 -8.20 -14.25
C VAL A 46 -0.76 -8.19 -15.26
N SER A 47 -1.08 -8.22 -16.56
CA SER A 47 -0.07 -8.18 -17.63
C SER A 47 0.64 -6.83 -17.68
N SER A 48 -0.08 -5.72 -17.47
CA SER A 48 0.45 -4.36 -17.37
C SER A 48 1.39 -4.20 -16.19
N VAL A 49 1.02 -4.70 -15.01
CA VAL A 49 1.90 -4.71 -13.84
C VAL A 49 3.13 -5.59 -14.08
N GLY A 50 2.95 -6.78 -14.67
CA GLY A 50 4.04 -7.67 -15.05
C GLY A 50 5.04 -7.01 -15.99
N TRP A 51 4.55 -6.29 -17.01
CA TRP A 51 5.38 -5.48 -17.90
C TRP A 51 6.10 -4.35 -17.15
N ALA A 52 5.39 -3.60 -16.32
CA ALA A 52 5.95 -2.48 -15.55
C ALA A 52 7.12 -2.91 -14.66
N VAL A 53 7.07 -4.12 -14.10
CA VAL A 53 8.11 -4.68 -13.22
C VAL A 53 9.29 -5.26 -14.01
N SER A 54 9.04 -5.82 -15.20
CA SER A 54 10.06 -6.53 -15.97
C SER A 54 10.79 -5.65 -17.00
N HIS A 55 10.10 -4.66 -17.56
CA HIS A 55 10.57 -3.85 -18.68
C HIS A 55 10.30 -2.35 -18.50
N GLY A 56 9.70 -1.94 -17.38
CA GLY A 56 9.45 -0.53 -17.08
C GLY A 56 10.74 0.25 -16.84
N ASN A 57 10.61 1.59 -16.82
CA ASN A 57 11.68 2.46 -16.35
C ASN A 57 12.08 2.07 -14.91
N GLY A 58 13.35 2.22 -14.53
CA GLY A 58 13.84 1.88 -13.18
C GLY A 58 12.99 2.45 -12.03
N TRP A 59 12.50 3.70 -12.14
CA TRP A 59 11.61 4.28 -11.13
C TRP A 59 10.26 3.57 -11.05
N LEU A 60 9.69 3.21 -12.20
CA LEU A 60 8.43 2.47 -12.28
C LEU A 60 8.59 1.04 -11.72
N VAL A 61 9.71 0.37 -12.03
CA VAL A 61 10.03 -0.96 -11.49
C VAL A 61 10.14 -0.91 -9.97
N LEU A 62 10.85 0.08 -9.42
CA LEU A 62 10.99 0.26 -7.97
C LEU A 62 9.65 0.56 -7.31
N HIS A 63 8.85 1.44 -7.91
CA HIS A 63 7.52 1.78 -7.40
C HIS A 63 6.57 0.57 -7.43
N ALA A 64 6.45 -0.13 -8.55
CA ALA A 64 5.59 -1.32 -8.65
C ALA A 64 6.09 -2.46 -7.74
N GLY A 65 7.41 -2.66 -7.69
CA GLY A 65 8.08 -3.63 -6.84
C GLY A 65 7.79 -3.41 -5.35
N LEU A 66 8.06 -2.20 -4.85
CA LEU A 66 7.80 -1.85 -3.45
C LEU A 66 6.30 -1.87 -3.13
N GLY A 67 5.44 -1.50 -4.08
CA GLY A 67 3.99 -1.63 -3.95
C GLY A 67 3.54 -3.07 -3.65
N MET A 68 4.10 -4.06 -4.35
CA MET A 68 3.82 -5.48 -4.07
C MET A 68 4.32 -5.92 -2.69
N VAL A 69 5.51 -5.47 -2.29
CA VAL A 69 6.04 -5.73 -0.94
C VAL A 69 5.12 -5.14 0.14
N LEU A 70 4.56 -3.94 -0.10
CA LEU A 70 3.60 -3.31 0.81
C LEU A 70 2.28 -4.08 0.92
N ILE A 71 1.78 -4.68 -0.17
CA ILE A 71 0.60 -5.55 -0.13
C ILE A 71 0.87 -6.74 0.79
N LEU A 72 1.99 -7.44 0.59
CA LEU A 72 2.38 -8.59 1.41
C LEU A 72 2.61 -8.19 2.87
N GLY A 73 3.34 -7.09 3.10
CA GLY A 73 3.59 -6.56 4.44
C GLY A 73 2.30 -6.18 5.16
N GLY A 74 1.36 -5.57 4.45
CA GLY A 74 0.03 -5.28 4.96
C GLY A 74 -0.71 -6.54 5.41
N LEU A 75 -0.77 -7.56 4.56
CA LEU A 75 -1.40 -8.85 4.92
C LEU A 75 -0.74 -9.49 6.15
N VAL A 76 0.59 -9.42 6.27
CA VAL A 76 1.33 -9.89 7.44
C VAL A 76 0.90 -9.12 8.71
N THR A 77 0.49 -7.86 8.62
CA THR A 77 -0.03 -7.12 9.79
C THR A 77 -1.36 -7.66 10.32
N LEU A 78 -2.12 -8.43 9.54
CA LEU A 78 -3.38 -9.03 10.01
C LEU A 78 -3.14 -10.16 11.01
N VAL A 79 -2.11 -10.99 10.80
CA VAL A 79 -1.85 -12.18 11.64
C VAL A 79 -1.73 -11.82 13.13
N PRO A 80 -0.85 -10.89 13.55
CA PRO A 80 -0.72 -10.55 14.96
C PRO A 80 -1.78 -9.57 15.46
N ALA A 81 -2.63 -9.02 14.58
CA ALA A 81 -3.78 -8.20 14.96
C ALA A 81 -4.95 -9.09 15.38
N LEU A 82 -5.18 -10.17 14.63
CA LEU A 82 -6.16 -11.22 14.98
C LEU A 82 -5.84 -11.88 16.32
N SER A 83 -4.56 -12.17 16.60
CA SER A 83 -4.15 -12.80 17.86
C SER A 83 -4.29 -11.91 19.11
N ARG A 84 -4.49 -10.59 18.95
CA ARG A 84 -4.57 -9.65 20.08
C ARG A 84 -5.98 -9.47 20.64
N HIS A 85 -6.99 -10.06 20.01
CA HIS A 85 -8.41 -9.91 20.36
C HIS A 85 -8.84 -8.45 20.60
N ASP A 86 -8.20 -7.52 19.89
CA ASP A 86 -8.46 -6.10 20.03
C ASP A 86 -9.08 -5.54 18.74
N GLY A 87 -10.34 -5.11 18.86
CA GLY A 87 -11.08 -4.54 17.74
C GLY A 87 -10.42 -3.31 17.12
N ALA A 88 -9.76 -2.44 17.90
CA ALA A 88 -9.15 -1.23 17.35
C ALA A 88 -7.86 -1.52 16.55
N THR A 89 -6.98 -2.39 17.08
CA THR A 89 -5.79 -2.86 16.36
C THR A 89 -6.19 -3.62 15.09
N LEU A 90 -7.23 -4.44 15.17
CA LEU A 90 -7.73 -5.17 14.00
C LEU A 90 -8.32 -4.24 12.94
N ALA A 91 -9.15 -3.28 13.36
CA ALA A 91 -9.77 -2.32 12.45
C ALA A 91 -8.73 -1.48 11.70
N THR A 92 -7.72 -0.96 12.41
CA THR A 92 -6.63 -0.19 11.79
C THR A 92 -5.83 -1.01 10.79
N ALA A 93 -5.52 -2.29 11.10
CA ALA A 93 -4.86 -3.19 10.17
C ALA A 93 -5.70 -3.48 8.92
N ILE A 94 -7.00 -3.77 9.09
CA ILE A 94 -7.92 -4.06 7.99
C ILE A 94 -8.04 -2.85 7.06
N VAL A 95 -8.30 -1.66 7.61
CA VAL A 95 -8.44 -0.42 6.83
C VAL A 95 -7.15 -0.16 6.04
N GLY A 96 -5.97 -0.34 6.65
CA GLY A 96 -4.69 -0.16 5.98
C GLY A 96 -4.48 -1.11 4.81
N VAL A 97 -4.77 -2.40 5.00
CA VAL A 97 -4.64 -3.41 3.94
C VAL A 97 -5.61 -3.15 2.79
N VAL A 98 -6.88 -2.89 3.10
CA VAL A 98 -7.90 -2.61 2.08
C VAL A 98 -7.52 -1.36 1.28
N ALA A 99 -7.03 -0.32 1.95
CA ALA A 99 -6.55 0.89 1.30
C ALA A 99 -5.35 0.59 0.38
N ILE A 100 -4.34 -0.16 0.84
CA ILE A 100 -3.19 -0.56 0.00
C ILE A 100 -3.63 -1.35 -1.24
N ILE A 101 -4.58 -2.29 -1.10
CA ILE A 101 -5.12 -3.03 -2.24
C ILE A 101 -5.79 -2.09 -3.23
N GLY A 102 -6.57 -1.12 -2.73
CA GLY A 102 -7.18 -0.10 -3.57
C GLY A 102 -6.16 0.80 -4.28
N VAL A 103 -5.06 1.18 -3.62
CA VAL A 103 -3.91 1.89 -4.24
C VAL A 103 -3.37 1.07 -5.40
N ALA A 104 -3.12 -0.22 -5.19
CA ALA A 104 -2.56 -1.11 -6.22
C ALA A 104 -3.49 -1.26 -7.43
N PHE A 105 -4.79 -1.42 -7.20
CA PHE A 105 -5.79 -1.51 -8.26
C PHE A 105 -5.84 -0.22 -9.12
N ASN A 106 -5.78 0.95 -8.47
CA ASN A 106 -5.76 2.23 -9.17
C ASN A 106 -4.43 2.47 -9.90
N GLY A 107 -3.30 2.01 -9.36
CA GLY A 107 -2.01 2.03 -10.06
C GLY A 107 -2.02 1.16 -11.33
N ALA A 108 -2.60 -0.04 -11.26
CA ALA A 108 -2.76 -0.90 -12.43
C ALA A 108 -3.70 -0.28 -13.48
N SER A 109 -4.77 0.38 -13.02
CA SER A 109 -5.68 1.15 -13.88
C SER A 109 -4.95 2.32 -14.57
N PHE A 110 -4.03 2.99 -13.88
CA PHE A 110 -3.21 4.04 -14.46
C PHE A 110 -2.29 3.52 -15.57
N LEU A 111 -1.72 2.32 -15.41
CA LEU A 111 -0.96 1.66 -16.48
C LEU A 111 -1.84 1.33 -17.68
N ASP A 112 -3.07 0.86 -17.43
CA ASP A 112 -3.98 0.47 -18.50
C ASP A 112 -4.55 1.66 -19.29
N PHE A 113 -4.91 2.76 -18.61
CA PHE A 113 -5.69 3.85 -19.21
C PHE A 113 -5.02 5.22 -19.16
N ASN A 114 -3.95 5.39 -18.39
CA ASN A 114 -3.20 6.64 -18.24
C ASN A 114 -4.09 7.83 -17.79
N TYR A 115 -5.09 7.57 -16.94
CA TYR A 115 -6.03 8.58 -16.44
C TYR A 115 -5.58 9.20 -15.12
N ASP A 116 -5.53 10.54 -15.06
CA ASP A 116 -5.16 11.29 -13.85
C ASP A 116 -6.12 11.04 -12.67
N ALA A 117 -7.38 10.71 -12.96
CA ALA A 117 -8.35 10.35 -11.94
C ALA A 117 -7.92 9.10 -11.14
N SER A 118 -7.29 8.11 -11.79
CA SER A 118 -6.74 6.93 -11.12
C SER A 118 -5.59 7.32 -10.19
N SER A 119 -4.75 8.28 -10.59
CA SER A 119 -3.67 8.81 -9.75
C SER A 119 -4.19 9.57 -8.53
N MET A 120 -5.27 10.35 -8.67
CA MET A 120 -5.91 11.04 -7.55
C MET A 120 -6.52 10.07 -6.54
N ILE A 121 -7.25 9.05 -7.00
CA ILE A 121 -7.82 8.01 -6.13
C ILE A 121 -6.69 7.21 -5.45
N MET A 122 -5.64 6.86 -6.19
CA MET A 122 -4.46 6.20 -5.65
C MET A 122 -3.81 7.02 -4.53
N ALA A 123 -3.62 8.33 -4.72
CA ALA A 123 -3.06 9.21 -3.69
C ALA A 123 -3.99 9.35 -2.47
N GLY A 124 -5.30 9.42 -2.67
CA GLY A 124 -6.28 9.45 -1.59
C GLY A 124 -6.27 8.17 -0.75
N LEU A 125 -6.29 7.00 -1.41
CA LEU A 125 -6.20 5.70 -0.72
C LEU A 125 -4.85 5.50 -0.03
N PHE A 126 -3.77 6.03 -0.60
CA PHE A 126 -2.48 6.07 0.05
C PHE A 126 -2.54 6.84 1.38
N ALA A 127 -3.17 8.02 1.40
CA ALA A 127 -3.32 8.80 2.62
C ALA A 127 -4.14 8.04 3.68
N VAL A 128 -5.18 7.32 3.28
CA VAL A 128 -5.96 6.46 4.17
C VAL A 128 -5.09 5.33 4.73
N ALA A 129 -4.30 4.66 3.89
CA ALA A 129 -3.41 3.59 4.32
C ALA A 129 -2.38 4.11 5.34
N LEU A 130 -1.69 5.20 5.03
CA LEU A 130 -0.71 5.82 5.94
C LEU A 130 -1.36 6.22 7.26
N GLY A 131 -2.50 6.91 7.20
CA GLY A 131 -3.27 7.31 8.38
C GLY A 131 -3.65 6.13 9.26
N SER A 132 -4.09 5.02 8.66
CA SER A 132 -4.47 3.82 9.41
C SER A 132 -3.30 3.20 10.20
N TYR A 133 -2.10 3.16 9.60
CA TYR A 133 -0.91 2.63 10.27
C TYR A 133 -0.38 3.59 11.34
N VAL A 134 -0.48 4.91 11.12
CA VAL A 134 -0.16 5.92 12.14
C VAL A 134 -1.11 5.83 13.34
N VAL A 135 -2.41 5.70 13.10
CA VAL A 135 -3.39 5.49 14.19
C VAL A 135 -3.15 4.16 14.88
N GLY A 136 -2.85 3.10 14.13
CA GLY A 136 -2.48 1.81 14.71
C GLY A 136 -1.24 1.88 15.62
N LEU A 137 -0.25 2.70 15.26
CA LEU A 137 0.92 2.97 16.12
C LEU A 137 0.51 3.59 17.45
N ASP A 138 -0.30 4.64 17.41
CA ASP A 138 -0.77 5.34 18.60
C ASP A 138 -1.60 4.42 19.52
N VAL A 139 -2.55 3.68 18.94
CA VAL A 139 -3.40 2.73 19.67
C VAL A 139 -2.55 1.67 20.36
N THR A 140 -1.60 1.08 19.66
CA THR A 140 -0.74 0.02 20.23
C THR A 140 0.26 0.57 21.26
N GLY A 141 0.74 1.80 21.08
CA GLY A 141 1.62 2.49 22.03
C GLY A 141 0.92 2.84 23.34
N THR A 142 -0.23 3.50 23.25
CA THR A 142 -1.04 3.89 24.43
C THR A 142 -1.39 2.69 25.31
N ARG A 143 -1.67 1.54 24.69
CA ARG A 143 -2.01 0.30 25.42
C ARG A 143 -0.81 -0.34 26.10
N ALA A 144 0.37 -0.29 25.49
CA ALA A 144 1.59 -0.80 26.09
C ALA A 144 1.93 -0.02 27.38
N VAL A 145 1.76 1.31 27.35
CA VAL A 145 1.96 2.17 28.52
C VAL A 145 0.98 1.79 29.64
N ARG A 146 -0.33 1.68 29.33
CA ARG A 146 -1.34 1.30 30.34
C ARG A 146 -1.07 -0.06 30.97
N ALA A 147 -0.68 -1.06 30.19
CA ALA A 147 -0.35 -2.39 30.70
C ALA A 147 0.83 -2.35 31.68
N THR A 148 1.82 -1.51 31.41
CA THR A 148 3.00 -1.33 32.28
C THR A 148 2.62 -0.65 33.60
N GLN A 149 1.75 0.35 33.57
CA GLN A 149 1.27 1.04 34.77
C GLN A 149 0.49 0.11 35.71
N HIS A 150 -0.37 -0.77 35.18
CA HIS A 150 -1.09 -1.74 36.01
C HIS A 150 -0.16 -2.73 36.72
N ALA A 151 0.92 -3.17 36.05
CA ALA A 151 1.88 -4.11 36.63
C ALA A 151 2.75 -3.49 37.75
N THR A 152 2.88 -2.16 37.79
CA THR A 152 3.66 -1.46 38.84
C THR A 152 2.85 -1.13 40.11
N VAL A 153 1.52 -1.25 40.06
CA VAL A 153 0.62 -0.88 41.17
C VAL A 153 0.03 -2.12 41.87
N SER A 154 0.30 -3.32 41.33
CA SER A 154 -0.06 -4.64 41.90
C SER A 154 1.09 -5.25 42.68
#